data_AF-A0A3N1HGU9-F1
#
_entry.id   AF-A0A3N1HGU9-F1
#
_cell.length_a   1.000
_cell.length_b   1.000
_cell.length_c   1.000
_cell.angle_alpha   90.00
_cell.angle_beta   90.00
_cell.angle_gamma   90.00
#
_symmetry.space_group_name_H-M   'P 1'
#
loop_
_entity.id
_entity.type
_entity.pdbx_description
1 polymer ?
#
loop_
_entity_poly.entity_id
_entity_poly.type
_entity_poly.pdbx_seq_one_letter_code
_entity_poly.pdbx_strand_id
1 'polypeptide(L)'
;MTVVSDWEAFGGDLTEALREVSDRVFLVVFSRAEPRVFVQFAGGEHELHAEAGSPAADPGPLAAAGWAPPTGDAPPNWACTLPLPALTVEYAALSARCVVALRDVHGLPGPDELVYRAWRDAEWPSDAAPAAGRDRGEHPLVLSWLGIPPAAG
;
A
#
# COMPACT_ATOMS: atom_id res chain seq x y z
N MET A 1 -8.24 -16.11 -26.08
CA MET A 1 -7.33 -15.17 -25.39
C MET A 1 -8.21 -14.28 -24.56
N THR A 2 -8.16 -14.39 -23.24
CA THR A 2 -8.93 -13.54 -22.34
C THR A 2 -8.17 -12.23 -22.20
N VAL A 3 -8.85 -11.10 -22.40
CA VAL A 3 -8.26 -9.78 -22.15
C VAL A 3 -8.22 -9.59 -20.64
N VAL A 4 -7.02 -9.38 -20.09
CA VAL A 4 -6.80 -9.03 -18.68
C VAL A 4 -7.33 -7.61 -18.47
N SER A 5 -8.13 -7.39 -17.43
CA SER A 5 -8.63 -6.04 -17.11
C SER A 5 -7.52 -5.16 -16.51
N ASP A 6 -7.64 -3.83 -16.65
CA ASP A 6 -6.62 -2.90 -16.11
C ASP A 6 -6.46 -3.05 -14.59
N TRP A 7 -7.55 -3.33 -13.86
CA TRP A 7 -7.52 -3.61 -12.42
C TRP A 7 -6.81 -4.93 -12.07
N GLU A 8 -6.92 -5.94 -12.93
CA GLU A 8 -6.22 -7.21 -12.75
C GLU A 8 -4.72 -7.05 -13.02
N ALA A 9 -4.35 -6.27 -14.05
CA ALA A 9 -2.95 -5.90 -14.29
C ALA A 9 -2.37 -5.10 -13.11
N PHE A 10 -3.07 -4.06 -12.65
CA PHE A 10 -2.66 -3.28 -11.48
C PHE A 10 -2.51 -4.14 -10.21
N GLY A 11 -3.40 -5.11 -9.98
CA GLY A 11 -3.26 -6.04 -8.85
C GLY A 11 -2.00 -6.90 -8.92
N GLY A 12 -1.59 -7.32 -10.11
CA GLY A 12 -0.32 -8.03 -10.34
C GLY A 12 0.89 -7.13 -10.10
N ASP A 13 0.87 -5.92 -10.65
CA ASP A 13 1.92 -4.91 -10.48
C ASP A 13 2.11 -4.51 -9.01
N LEU A 14 1.00 -4.32 -8.28
CA LEU A 14 1.01 -4.07 -6.84
C LEU A 14 1.59 -5.27 -6.06
N THR A 15 1.28 -6.51 -6.47
CA THR A 15 1.83 -7.72 -5.83
C THR A 15 3.36 -7.73 -5.88
N GLU A 16 3.95 -7.33 -6.99
CA GLU A 16 5.40 -7.24 -7.13
C GLU A 16 5.97 -6.04 -6.37
N ALA A 17 5.32 -4.87 -6.46
CA ALA A 17 5.75 -3.68 -5.73
C ALA A 17 5.73 -3.86 -4.20
N LEU A 18 4.76 -4.59 -3.64
CA LEU A 18 4.66 -4.83 -2.19
C LEU A 18 5.84 -5.64 -1.63
N ARG A 19 6.57 -6.38 -2.47
CA ARG A 19 7.81 -7.08 -2.05
C ARG A 19 8.97 -6.13 -1.82
N GLU A 20 8.92 -4.94 -2.41
CA GLU A 20 9.91 -3.87 -2.25
C GLU A 20 9.60 -2.98 -1.03
N VAL A 21 8.39 -3.12 -0.44
CA VAL A 21 7.98 -2.44 0.80
C VAL A 21 8.52 -3.20 2.01
N SER A 22 9.84 -3.16 2.16
CA SER A 22 10.58 -3.76 3.27
C SER A 22 10.66 -2.83 4.48
N ASP A 23 11.40 -3.23 5.52
CA ASP A 23 11.60 -2.42 6.73
C ASP A 23 11.95 -0.96 6.42
N ARG A 24 11.26 -0.03 7.10
CA ARG A 24 11.32 1.43 6.92
C ARG A 24 10.83 1.96 5.58
N VAL A 25 10.32 1.11 4.68
CA VAL A 25 9.74 1.54 3.41
C VAL A 25 8.25 1.78 3.59
N PHE A 26 7.80 2.93 3.09
CA PHE A 26 6.41 3.33 3.06
C PHE A 26 5.95 3.52 1.63
N LEU A 27 4.71 3.12 1.37
CA LEU A 27 4.04 3.31 0.08
C LEU A 27 2.64 3.84 0.34
N VAL A 28 2.25 4.88 -0.37
CA VAL A 28 0.86 5.37 -0.41
C VAL A 28 0.43 5.38 -1.86
N VAL A 29 -0.64 4.65 -2.19
CA VAL A 29 -1.31 4.67 -3.49
C VAL A 29 -2.65 5.35 -3.31
N PHE A 30 -2.89 6.42 -4.07
CA PHE A 30 -4.06 7.27 -3.86
C PHE A 30 -4.59 7.87 -5.14
N SER A 31 -5.87 8.24 -5.13
CA SER A 31 -6.51 8.96 -6.21
C SER A 31 -5.88 10.34 -6.39
N ARG A 32 -5.51 10.67 -7.63
CA ARG A 32 -5.00 11.99 -8.00
C ARG A 32 -6.02 13.10 -7.73
N ALA A 33 -7.31 12.82 -7.93
CA ALA A 33 -8.39 13.78 -7.75
C ALA A 33 -8.84 13.90 -6.28
N GLU A 34 -8.81 12.80 -5.52
CA GLU A 34 -9.25 12.76 -4.13
C GLU A 34 -8.27 11.96 -3.25
N PRO A 35 -7.23 12.60 -2.69
CA PRO A 35 -6.17 11.90 -1.94
C PRO A 35 -6.62 11.17 -0.66
N ARG A 36 -7.89 11.32 -0.25
CA ARG A 36 -8.50 10.55 0.84
C ARG A 36 -8.94 9.15 0.41
N VAL A 37 -9.04 8.91 -0.89
CA VAL A 37 -9.21 7.57 -1.47
C VAL A 37 -7.81 6.99 -1.68
N PHE A 38 -7.41 6.11 -0.76
CA PHE A 38 -6.06 5.54 -0.76
C PHE A 38 -6.01 4.15 -0.15
N VAL A 39 -4.90 3.47 -0.47
CA VAL A 39 -4.30 2.42 0.36
C VAL A 39 -2.87 2.81 0.69
N GLN A 40 -2.41 2.52 1.90
CA GLN A 40 -1.04 2.80 2.33
C GLN A 40 -0.43 1.61 3.03
N PHE A 41 0.89 1.56 3.05
CA PHE A 41 1.67 0.46 3.56
C PHE A 41 2.86 0.99 4.36
N ALA A 42 3.12 0.35 5.48
CA ALA A 42 4.33 0.52 6.29
C ALA A 42 5.02 -0.84 6.40
N GLY A 43 6.19 -0.96 5.77
CA GLY A 43 7.02 -2.14 5.88
C GLY A 43 7.82 -2.13 7.18
N GLY A 44 7.69 -3.21 7.95
CA GLY A 44 8.48 -3.48 9.14
C GLY A 44 9.31 -4.75 9.00
N GLU A 45 10.13 -5.03 10.01
CA GLU A 45 11.03 -6.20 10.03
C GLU A 45 10.28 -7.55 9.92
N HIS A 46 9.07 -7.63 10.48
CA HIS A 46 8.31 -8.89 10.60
C HIS A 46 6.89 -8.82 10.05
N GLU A 47 6.46 -7.65 9.58
CA GLU A 47 5.13 -7.47 9.03
C GLU A 47 5.07 -6.31 8.05
N LEU A 48 4.12 -6.42 7.12
CA LEU A 48 3.67 -5.33 6.28
C LEU A 48 2.30 -4.90 6.79
N HIS A 49 2.23 -3.71 7.37
CA HIS A 49 0.97 -3.13 7.80
C HIS A 49 0.34 -2.35 6.65
N ALA A 50 -0.92 -2.62 6.35
CA ALA A 50 -1.66 -1.96 5.29
C ALA A 50 -2.89 -1.25 5.87
N GLU A 51 -3.18 -0.07 5.37
CA GLU A 51 -4.40 0.69 5.67
C GLU A 51 -5.13 1.10 4.39
N ALA A 52 -6.44 1.23 4.49
CA ALA A 52 -7.30 1.81 3.47
C ALA A 52 -8.11 2.97 4.07
N GLY A 53 -8.26 4.05 3.30
CA GLY A 53 -9.08 5.19 3.70
C GLY A 53 -10.54 4.79 3.94
N SER A 54 -11.19 5.42 4.93
CA SER A 54 -12.60 5.16 5.24
C SER A 54 -13.52 5.54 4.09
N PRO A 55 -14.46 4.68 3.66
CA PRO A 55 -15.45 5.05 2.65
C PRO A 55 -16.50 6.01 3.21
N ALA A 56 -17.09 6.82 2.32
CA ALA A 56 -18.26 7.63 2.66
C ALA A 56 -19.56 6.80 2.77
N ALA A 57 -19.57 5.58 2.22
CA ALA A 57 -20.72 4.68 2.10
C ALA A 57 -20.52 3.37 2.89
N ASP A 58 -21.29 2.34 2.56
CA ASP A 58 -21.30 1.02 3.21
C ASP A 58 -19.89 0.38 3.25
N PRO A 59 -19.31 0.16 4.44
CA PRO A 59 -18.02 -0.49 4.56
C PRO A 59 -18.09 -2.02 4.50
N GLY A 60 -19.27 -2.62 4.38
CA GLY A 60 -19.47 -4.08 4.29
C GLY A 60 -18.51 -4.80 3.33
N PRO A 61 -18.24 -4.28 2.12
CA PRO A 61 -17.30 -4.93 1.21
C PRO A 61 -15.83 -4.89 1.68
N LEU A 62 -15.40 -3.90 2.49
CA LEU A 62 -14.06 -3.90 3.10
C LEU A 62 -13.93 -5.05 4.10
N ALA A 63 -14.92 -5.19 4.99
CA ALA A 63 -14.96 -6.29 5.94
C ALA A 63 -14.96 -7.66 5.22
N ALA A 64 -15.77 -7.79 4.15
CA ALA A 64 -15.83 -9.01 3.35
C ALA A 64 -14.51 -9.33 2.62
N ALA A 65 -13.76 -8.31 2.22
CA ALA A 65 -12.41 -8.47 1.65
C ALA A 65 -11.34 -8.82 2.71
N GLY A 66 -11.67 -8.75 4.00
CA GLY A 66 -10.75 -9.09 5.09
C GLY A 66 -9.99 -7.90 5.67
N TRP A 67 -10.51 -6.69 5.50
CA TRP A 67 -10.05 -5.52 6.25
C TRP A 67 -10.70 -5.49 7.63
N ALA A 68 -9.93 -5.10 8.65
CA ALA A 68 -10.42 -4.84 9.99
C ALA A 68 -10.93 -3.39 10.11
N PRO A 69 -12.06 -3.16 10.79
CA PRO A 69 -12.56 -1.81 11.01
C PRO A 69 -11.63 -1.00 11.92
N PRO A 70 -11.64 0.35 11.83
CA PRO A 70 -10.93 1.19 12.78
C PRO A 70 -11.38 0.89 14.22
N THR A 71 -10.45 0.95 15.17
CA THR A 71 -10.71 0.70 16.59
C THR A 71 -10.38 1.94 17.42
N GLY A 72 -11.23 2.26 18.40
CA GLY A 72 -11.01 3.37 19.32
C GLY A 72 -10.96 4.75 18.65
N ASP A 73 -10.09 5.62 19.15
CA ASP A 73 -9.89 7.00 18.66
C ASP A 73 -8.86 7.08 17.51
N ALA A 74 -8.45 5.94 16.93
CA ALA A 74 -7.54 5.90 15.80
C ALA A 74 -8.11 6.67 14.59
N PRO A 75 -7.26 7.14 13.66
CA PRO A 75 -7.73 7.61 12.35
C PRO A 75 -8.72 6.59 11.75
N PRO A 76 -9.73 7.02 10.99
CA PRO A 76 -10.87 6.18 10.60
C PRO A 76 -10.53 5.12 9.54
N ASN A 77 -9.26 4.73 9.43
CA ASN A 77 -8.75 3.83 8.41
C ASN A 77 -9.04 2.38 8.76
N TRP A 78 -9.33 1.61 7.72
CA TRP A 78 -9.44 0.16 7.78
C TRP A 78 -8.04 -0.43 7.67
N ALA A 79 -7.76 -1.51 8.39
CA ALA A 79 -6.40 -2.05 8.46
C ALA A 79 -6.34 -3.54 8.20
N CYS A 80 -5.22 -4.02 7.68
CA CYS A 80 -4.85 -5.43 7.76
C CYS A 80 -3.32 -5.56 7.83
N THR A 81 -2.86 -6.70 8.34
CA THR A 81 -1.43 -6.97 8.50
C THR A 81 -1.08 -8.25 7.77
N LEU A 82 0.04 -8.25 7.06
CA LEU A 82 0.65 -9.41 6.44
C LEU A 82 1.95 -9.77 7.19
N PRO A 83 2.03 -10.93 7.86
CA PRO A 83 3.27 -11.40 8.48
C PRO A 83 4.37 -11.64 7.44
N LEU A 84 5.62 -11.35 7.79
CA LEU A 84 6.81 -11.54 6.94
C LEU A 84 7.77 -12.59 7.53
N PRO A 85 8.44 -13.41 6.70
CA PRO A 85 8.32 -13.45 5.23
C PRO A 85 7.00 -14.06 4.76
N ALA A 86 6.42 -13.49 3.70
CA ALA A 86 5.18 -13.95 3.07
C ALA A 86 5.42 -14.64 1.72
N LEU A 87 4.50 -15.53 1.35
CA LEU A 87 4.44 -16.19 0.05
C LEU A 87 3.86 -15.26 -1.02
N THR A 88 4.19 -15.50 -2.29
CA THR A 88 3.61 -14.78 -3.45
C THR A 88 2.07 -14.73 -3.39
N VAL A 89 1.43 -15.84 -3.00
CA VAL A 89 -0.05 -15.91 -2.92
C VAL A 89 -0.63 -15.03 -1.82
N GLU A 90 0.13 -14.74 -0.77
CA GLU A 90 -0.31 -13.88 0.33
C GLU A 90 -0.18 -12.39 -0.06
N TYR A 91 0.88 -12.02 -0.77
CA TYR A 91 0.97 -10.69 -1.41
C TYR A 91 -0.13 -10.47 -2.45
N ALA A 92 -0.44 -11.49 -3.25
CA ALA A 92 -1.53 -11.43 -4.23
C ALA A 92 -2.89 -11.27 -3.54
N ALA A 93 -3.11 -11.96 -2.42
CA ALA A 93 -4.31 -11.79 -1.61
C ALA A 93 -4.42 -10.36 -1.06
N LEU A 94 -3.34 -9.80 -0.48
CA LEU A 94 -3.33 -8.41 -0.01
C LEU A 94 -3.60 -7.41 -1.14
N SER A 95 -3.00 -7.60 -2.32
CA SER A 95 -3.22 -6.75 -3.48
C SER A 95 -4.67 -6.80 -3.97
N ALA A 96 -5.30 -7.98 -3.96
CA ALA A 96 -6.72 -8.12 -4.27
C ALA A 96 -7.61 -7.35 -3.30
N ARG A 97 -7.29 -7.34 -1.99
CA ARG A 97 -8.02 -6.53 -0.99
C ARG A 97 -7.93 -5.03 -1.30
N CYS A 98 -6.77 -4.58 -1.76
CA CYS A 98 -6.54 -3.19 -2.16
C CYS A 98 -7.35 -2.81 -3.40
N VAL A 99 -7.43 -3.71 -4.39
CA VAL A 99 -8.28 -3.50 -5.58
C VAL A 99 -9.75 -3.40 -5.17
N VAL A 100 -10.26 -4.25 -4.28
CA VAL A 100 -11.63 -4.14 -3.78
C VAL A 100 -11.86 -2.79 -3.09
N ALA A 101 -10.93 -2.35 -2.24
CA ALA A 101 -11.02 -1.06 -1.56
C ALA A 101 -11.10 0.11 -2.57
N LEU A 102 -10.20 0.14 -3.56
CA LEU A 102 -10.12 1.25 -4.52
C LEU A 102 -11.25 1.23 -5.56
N ARG A 103 -11.53 0.07 -6.16
CA ARG A 103 -12.49 -0.08 -7.25
C ARG A 103 -13.91 -0.23 -6.76
N ASP A 104 -14.15 -1.17 -5.86
CA ASP A 104 -15.52 -1.60 -5.53
C ASP A 104 -16.12 -0.75 -4.41
N VAL A 105 -15.29 -0.30 -3.46
CA VAL A 105 -15.72 0.49 -2.31
C VAL A 105 -15.65 1.99 -2.59
N HIS A 106 -14.50 2.47 -3.06
CA HIS A 106 -14.30 3.89 -3.40
C HIS A 106 -14.76 4.26 -4.81
N GLY A 107 -15.12 3.28 -5.64
CA GLY A 107 -15.74 3.53 -6.94
C GLY A 107 -14.80 4.15 -7.98
N LEU A 108 -13.48 3.98 -7.84
CA LEU A 108 -12.55 4.50 -8.84
C LEU A 108 -12.78 3.81 -10.20
N PRO A 109 -12.84 4.58 -11.30
CA PRO A 109 -13.13 4.01 -12.62
C PRO A 109 -11.98 3.15 -13.15
N GLY A 110 -10.73 3.55 -12.87
CA GLY A 110 -9.54 2.86 -13.35
C GLY A 110 -8.27 3.18 -12.54
N PRO A 111 -7.21 2.35 -12.68
CA PRO A 111 -5.92 2.61 -12.04
C PRO A 111 -5.17 3.85 -12.56
N ASP A 112 -5.54 4.38 -13.73
CA ASP A 112 -4.96 5.58 -14.34
C ASP A 112 -5.26 6.89 -13.57
N GLU A 113 -6.30 6.84 -12.73
CA GLU A 113 -6.62 7.87 -11.73
C GLU A 113 -5.67 7.83 -10.52
N LEU A 114 -4.88 6.77 -10.35
CA LEU A 114 -3.97 6.61 -9.22
C LEU A 114 -2.61 7.26 -9.47
N VAL A 115 -2.01 7.70 -8.38
CA VAL A 115 -0.61 8.07 -8.26
C VAL A 115 -0.04 7.46 -6.99
N TYR A 116 1.28 7.41 -6.87
CA TYR A 116 1.90 6.93 -5.63
C TYR A 116 2.93 7.88 -5.04
N ARG A 117 3.15 7.75 -3.74
CA ARG A 117 4.34 8.25 -3.05
C ARG A 117 4.99 7.09 -2.32
N ALA A 118 6.30 6.98 -2.41
CA ALA A 118 7.06 6.02 -1.63
C ALA A 118 8.33 6.66 -1.09
N TRP A 119 8.76 6.19 0.06
CA TRP A 119 10.00 6.62 0.69
C TRP A 119 10.53 5.53 1.61
N ARG A 120 11.83 5.59 1.90
CA ARG A 120 12.46 4.84 2.98
C ARG A 120 12.92 5.82 4.04
N ASP A 121 12.49 5.63 5.29
CA ASP A 121 13.01 6.43 6.39
C ASP A 121 14.48 6.09 6.66
N ALA A 122 15.25 7.06 7.16
CA ALA A 122 16.61 6.82 7.61
C ALA A 122 16.65 5.80 8.76
N GLU A 123 17.75 5.07 8.90
CA GLU A 123 18.00 4.29 10.11
C GLU A 123 18.04 5.23 11.32
N TRP A 124 17.21 4.94 12.33
CA TRP A 124 17.24 5.67 13.58
C TRP A 124 18.59 5.47 14.27
N PRO A 125 19.14 6.48 14.98
CA PRO A 125 20.34 6.27 15.77
C PRO A 125 20.14 5.15 16.80
N SER A 126 20.81 4.02 16.58
CA SER A 126 21.07 3.03 17.62
C SER A 126 22.40 3.33 18.31
N ASP A 127 22.50 3.04 19.60
CA ASP A 127 23.76 3.16 20.35
C ASP A 127 24.86 2.21 19.84
N ALA A 128 24.49 1.24 18.99
CA ALA A 128 25.34 0.13 18.56
C ALA A 128 26.21 0.41 17.32
N ALA A 129 25.85 1.38 16.47
CA ALA A 129 26.54 1.60 15.19
C ALA A 129 26.99 3.06 15.00
N PRO A 130 28.23 3.32 14.54
CA PRO A 130 28.66 4.68 14.21
C PRO A 130 27.85 5.25 13.03
N ALA A 131 27.56 6.55 13.08
CA ALA A 131 26.69 7.22 12.09
C ALA A 131 27.19 7.17 10.63
N ALA A 132 28.48 6.88 10.40
CA ALA A 132 29.13 6.93 9.08
C ALA A 132 28.78 5.75 8.14
N GLY A 133 28.00 4.75 8.58
CA GLY A 133 27.58 3.62 7.76
C GLY A 133 26.07 3.42 7.67
N ARG A 134 25.28 4.34 8.23
CA ARG A 134 23.82 4.20 8.30
C ARG A 134 23.15 4.55 6.99
N ASP A 135 22.11 3.80 6.65
CA ASP A 135 21.24 4.14 5.54
C ASP A 135 20.48 5.43 5.87
N ARG A 136 20.64 6.44 5.00
CA ARG A 136 20.03 7.77 5.16
C ARG A 136 18.57 7.81 4.73
N GLY A 137 18.04 6.69 4.24
CA GLY A 137 16.74 6.65 3.61
C GLY A 137 16.76 7.25 2.21
N GLU A 138 15.62 7.21 1.56
CA GLU A 138 15.43 7.64 0.17
C GLU A 138 14.04 8.25 0.02
N HIS A 139 13.96 9.49 -0.46
CA HIS A 139 12.69 10.16 -0.72
C HIS A 139 12.84 11.10 -1.93
N PRO A 140 12.16 10.84 -3.08
CA PRO A 140 11.23 9.74 -3.31
C PRO A 140 11.97 8.41 -3.57
N LEU A 141 11.34 7.29 -3.15
CA LEU A 141 11.74 5.95 -3.56
C LEU A 141 10.96 5.55 -4.83
N VAL A 142 11.65 5.00 -5.82
CA VAL A 142 11.04 4.57 -7.09
C VAL A 142 10.65 3.09 -7.00
N LEU A 143 9.36 2.79 -7.18
CA LEU A 143 8.84 1.42 -7.25
C LEU A 143 8.51 1.09 -8.72
N SER A 144 9.43 0.43 -9.41
CA SER A 144 9.36 0.27 -10.87
C SER A 144 8.25 -0.67 -11.34
N TRP A 145 7.78 -1.56 -10.47
CA TRP A 145 6.73 -2.55 -10.79
C TRP A 145 5.31 -2.01 -10.69
N LEU A 146 5.08 -0.89 -10.01
CA LEU A 146 3.73 -0.48 -9.61
C LEU A 146 2.85 -0.03 -10.79
N GLY A 147 3.43 0.22 -11.96
CA GLY A 147 2.68 0.52 -13.20
C GLY A 147 1.96 1.87 -13.26
N ILE A 148 1.90 2.61 -12.13
CA ILE A 148 1.30 3.95 -12.01
C ILE A 148 2.38 5.01 -11.72
N PRO A 149 2.18 6.29 -12.09
CA PRO A 149 3.21 7.31 -11.93
C PRO A 149 3.36 7.80 -10.48
N PRO A 150 4.56 8.26 -10.09
CA PRO A 150 4.72 8.96 -8.82
C PRO A 150 3.93 10.27 -8.81
N ALA A 151 3.42 10.67 -7.66
CA ALA A 151 2.75 11.94 -7.48
C ALA A 151 3.72 13.10 -7.70
N ALA A 152 3.27 14.16 -8.37
CA ALA A 152 4.04 15.39 -8.46
C ALA A 152 4.25 15.98 -7.04
N GLY A 153 5.48 16.44 -6.79
CA GLY A 153 5.88 17.11 -5.56
C GLY A 153 5.28 18.50 -5.42
#